data_AF-A0A7U0N341-F1
#
_entry.id   AF-A0A7U0N341-F1
#
_cell.length_a   1.000
_cell.length_b   1.000
_cell.length_c   1.000
_cell.angle_alpha   90.00
_cell.angle_beta   90.00
_cell.angle_gamma   90.00
#
_symmetry.space_group_name_H-M   'P 1'
#
loop_
_entity.id
_entity.type
_entity.pdbx_description
1 polymer ?
#
loop_
_entity_poly.entity_id
_entity_poly.type
_entity_poly.pdbx_seq_one_letter_code
_entity_poly.pdbx_strand_id
1 'polypeptide(L)'
;MANNSYWLAKIRAQVCPEHSEAADFWNALTPEWRGVVIHAAALEGKEELKASLCNCLWRELFDRLTPQAIMQIRAGIQKARNVFGGFGSLRESDFKRKGTRRNIKRHHPVRRQVEMVAAPHILRILEQQESLQDQAEER
;
A
#
# COMPACT_ATOMS: atom_id res chain seq x y z
N MET A 1 3.16 -31.49 15.67
CA MET A 1 3.35 -32.64 14.75
C MET A 1 3.04 -32.20 13.34
N ALA A 2 3.86 -32.55 12.35
CA ALA A 2 3.61 -32.20 10.96
C ALA A 2 2.34 -32.90 10.47
N ASN A 3 1.40 -32.14 9.88
CA ASN A 3 0.13 -32.69 9.37
C ASN A 3 0.29 -33.28 7.96
N ASN A 4 -0.72 -34.02 7.49
CA ASN A 4 -0.68 -34.67 6.17
C ASN A 4 -0.47 -33.65 5.02
N SER A 5 -1.10 -32.48 5.11
CA SER A 5 -0.90 -31.39 4.13
C SER A 5 0.54 -30.89 4.03
N TYR A 6 1.28 -30.86 5.14
CA TYR A 6 2.68 -30.45 5.16
C TYR A 6 3.55 -31.42 4.37
N TRP A 7 3.35 -32.72 4.56
CA TRP A 7 4.10 -33.75 3.83
C TRP A 7 3.75 -33.77 2.34
N LEU A 8 2.49 -33.59 1.99
CA LEU A 8 2.06 -33.47 0.58
C LEU A 8 2.68 -32.26 -0.11
N ALA A 9 2.76 -31.10 0.56
CA ALA A 9 3.44 -29.92 0.02
C ALA A 9 4.93 -30.17 -0.20
N LYS A 10 5.60 -30.84 0.76
CA LYS A 10 7.02 -31.17 0.67
C LYS A 10 7.33 -32.15 -0.47
N ILE A 11 6.48 -33.16 -0.66
CA ILE A 11 6.61 -34.13 -1.76
C ILE A 11 6.37 -33.45 -3.11
N ARG A 12 5.34 -32.59 -3.23
CA ARG A 12 5.10 -31.82 -4.46
C ARG A 12 6.28 -30.94 -4.84
N ALA A 13 6.91 -30.27 -3.88
CA ALA A 13 8.10 -29.46 -4.11
C ALA A 13 9.31 -30.28 -4.63
N GLN A 14 9.42 -31.56 -4.25
CA GLN A 14 10.49 -32.45 -4.72
C GLN A 14 10.22 -33.06 -6.11
N VAL A 15 8.96 -33.37 -6.41
CA VAL A 15 8.56 -34.04 -7.66
C VAL A 15 8.31 -33.05 -8.80
N CYS A 16 7.79 -31.86 -8.48
CA CYS A 16 7.54 -30.79 -9.44
C CYS A 16 8.11 -29.48 -8.91
N PRO A 17 9.43 -29.24 -9.04
CA PRO A 17 10.05 -28.00 -8.56
C PRO A 17 9.51 -26.74 -9.27
N GLU A 18 8.95 -26.89 -10.48
CA GLU A 18 8.28 -25.81 -11.23
C GLU A 18 6.86 -25.51 -10.75
N HIS A 19 6.36 -26.27 -9.76
CA HIS A 19 5.03 -26.06 -9.19
C HIS A 19 4.98 -24.74 -8.41
N SER A 20 4.02 -23.90 -8.76
CA SER A 20 3.83 -22.60 -8.12
C SER A 20 2.41 -22.48 -7.59
N GLU A 21 2.27 -22.47 -6.26
CA GLU A 21 0.96 -22.22 -5.61
C GLU A 21 0.39 -20.84 -5.98
N ALA A 22 1.26 -19.87 -6.31
CA ALA A 22 0.83 -18.57 -6.80
C ALA A 22 0.21 -18.67 -8.19
N ALA A 23 0.77 -19.53 -9.05
CA ALA A 23 0.21 -19.81 -10.36
C ALA A 23 -1.16 -20.49 -10.26
N ASP A 24 -1.28 -21.50 -9.40
CA ASP A 24 -2.54 -22.21 -9.17
C ASP A 24 -3.62 -21.25 -8.63
N PHE A 25 -3.26 -20.44 -7.63
CA PHE A 25 -4.16 -19.44 -7.08
C PHE A 25 -4.61 -18.44 -8.15
N TRP A 26 -3.67 -17.86 -8.90
CA TRP A 26 -3.99 -16.91 -9.97
C TRP A 26 -4.89 -17.50 -11.04
N ASN A 27 -4.55 -18.70 -11.52
CA ASN A 27 -5.28 -19.38 -12.58
C ASN A 27 -6.68 -19.80 -12.11
N ALA A 28 -6.89 -20.09 -10.82
CA ALA A 28 -8.19 -20.40 -10.25
C ALA A 28 -9.14 -19.18 -10.13
N LEU A 29 -8.60 -17.95 -10.14
CA LEU A 29 -9.43 -16.74 -10.09
C LEU A 29 -10.15 -16.49 -11.42
N THR A 30 -11.38 -15.98 -11.35
CA THR A 30 -12.07 -15.40 -12.51
C THR A 30 -11.38 -14.07 -12.91
N PRO A 31 -11.56 -13.60 -14.16
CA PRO A 31 -10.95 -12.35 -14.61
C PRO A 31 -11.32 -11.15 -13.71
N GLU A 32 -12.53 -11.09 -13.17
CA GLU A 32 -12.98 -10.02 -12.28
C GLU A 32 -12.13 -10.00 -10.99
N TRP A 33 -11.90 -11.17 -10.39
CA TRP A 33 -11.08 -11.30 -9.19
C TRP A 33 -9.60 -11.04 -9.45
N ARG A 34 -9.08 -11.44 -10.63
CA ARG A 34 -7.73 -11.04 -11.06
C ARG A 34 -7.61 -9.53 -11.19
N GLY A 35 -8.65 -8.85 -11.69
CA GLY A 35 -8.74 -7.39 -11.71
C GLY A 35 -8.59 -6.76 -10.33
N VAL A 36 -9.22 -7.34 -9.30
CA VAL A 36 -9.07 -6.87 -7.90
C VAL A 36 -7.63 -7.03 -7.42
N VAL A 37 -6.99 -8.17 -7.70
CA VAL A 37 -5.59 -8.40 -7.33
C VAL A 37 -4.66 -7.40 -8.03
N ILE A 38 -4.88 -7.14 -9.33
CA ILE A 38 -4.10 -6.16 -10.11
C ILE A 38 -4.27 -4.76 -9.54
N HIS A 39 -5.51 -4.37 -9.19
CA HIS A 39 -5.76 -3.08 -8.57
C HIS A 39 -5.06 -2.95 -7.22
N ALA A 40 -5.15 -3.97 -6.36
CA ALA A 40 -4.45 -4.00 -5.08
C ALA A 40 -2.93 -3.93 -5.26
N ALA A 41 -2.39 -4.61 -6.27
CA ALA A 41 -0.97 -4.56 -6.61
C ALA A 41 -0.55 -3.15 -7.11
N ALA A 42 -1.40 -2.48 -7.89
CA ALA A 42 -1.14 -1.14 -8.41
C ALA A 42 -1.12 -0.06 -7.31
N LEU A 43 -1.90 -0.22 -6.24
CA LEU A 43 -1.91 0.73 -5.12
C LEU A 43 -0.60 0.76 -4.31
N GLU A 44 0.17 -0.32 -4.35
CA GLU A 44 1.35 -0.50 -3.48
C GLU A 44 2.67 -0.39 -4.22
N GLY A 45 2.66 -0.60 -5.53
CA GLY A 45 3.88 -0.62 -6.31
C GLY A 45 4.03 0.56 -7.25
N LYS A 46 5.16 0.56 -7.94
CA LYS A 46 5.58 1.65 -8.81
C LYS A 46 5.32 1.36 -10.28
N GLU A 47 5.15 0.08 -10.63
CA GLU A 47 4.90 -0.34 -12.01
C GLU A 47 3.43 -0.13 -12.37
N GLU A 48 3.21 0.36 -13.58
CA GLU A 48 1.87 0.52 -14.14
C GLU A 48 1.34 -0.84 -14.60
N LEU A 49 0.34 -1.37 -13.90
CA LEU A 49 -0.30 -2.63 -14.25
C LEU A 49 -1.58 -2.38 -15.05
N LYS A 50 -1.58 -2.79 -16.32
CA LYS A 50 -2.75 -2.65 -17.20
C LYS A 50 -3.89 -3.56 -16.74
N ALA A 51 -5.12 -3.05 -16.78
CA ALA A 51 -6.31 -3.81 -16.42
C ALA A 51 -6.48 -5.08 -17.30
N SER A 52 -6.04 -5.04 -18.55
CA SER A 52 -6.12 -6.18 -19.49
C SER A 52 -5.37 -7.43 -19.04
N LEU A 53 -4.44 -7.31 -18.08
CA LEU A 53 -3.72 -8.44 -17.49
C LEU A 53 -4.66 -9.40 -16.75
N CYS A 54 -5.89 -8.98 -16.41
CA CYS A 54 -6.88 -9.84 -15.77
C CYS A 54 -7.28 -11.04 -16.64
N ASN A 55 -7.14 -10.93 -17.96
CA ASN A 55 -7.46 -11.99 -18.91
C ASN A 55 -6.30 -12.97 -19.14
N CYS A 56 -5.13 -12.70 -18.56
CA CYS A 56 -3.92 -13.49 -18.78
C CYS A 56 -3.80 -14.64 -17.77
N LEU A 57 -3.27 -15.76 -18.25
CA LEU A 57 -2.81 -16.86 -17.38
C LEU A 57 -1.50 -16.48 -16.70
N TRP A 58 -1.17 -17.15 -15.59
CA TRP A 58 0.04 -16.85 -14.81
C TRP A 58 1.31 -16.87 -15.65
N ARG A 59 1.44 -17.81 -16.58
CA ARG A 59 2.61 -17.92 -17.48
C ARG A 59 2.73 -16.72 -18.41
N GLU A 60 1.61 -16.29 -18.99
CA GLU A 60 1.56 -15.17 -19.92
C GLU A 60 1.92 -13.84 -19.26
N LEU A 61 1.75 -13.73 -17.94
CA LEU A 61 2.23 -12.56 -17.20
C LEU A 61 3.75 -12.44 -17.27
N PHE A 62 4.48 -13.55 -17.13
CA PHE A 62 5.95 -13.54 -17.18
C PHE A 62 6.48 -13.17 -18.57
N ASP A 63 5.73 -13.47 -19.63
CA ASP A 63 6.08 -13.08 -20.99
C ASP A 63 5.83 -11.58 -21.25
N ARG A 64 4.91 -10.96 -20.50
CA ARG A 64 4.42 -9.59 -20.75
C ARG A 64 4.93 -8.55 -19.76
N LEU A 65 5.44 -8.97 -18.61
CA LEU A 65 5.79 -8.09 -17.49
C LEU A 65 7.25 -8.21 -17.10
N THR A 66 7.78 -7.12 -16.55
CA THR A 66 9.10 -7.12 -15.94
C THR A 66 9.10 -7.94 -14.65
N PRO A 67 10.26 -8.46 -14.20
CA PRO A 67 10.38 -9.16 -12.92
C PRO A 67 9.88 -8.33 -11.73
N GLN A 68 10.04 -7.00 -11.78
CA GLN A 68 9.56 -6.08 -10.74
C GLN A 68 8.03 -6.02 -10.71
N ALA A 69 7.37 -5.92 -11.88
CA ALA A 69 5.92 -5.95 -11.98
C ALA A 69 5.34 -7.30 -11.52
N ILE A 70 6.03 -8.42 -11.79
CA ILE A 70 5.64 -9.73 -11.26
C ILE A 70 5.72 -9.78 -9.73
N MET A 71 6.78 -9.20 -9.12
CA MET A 71 6.87 -9.08 -7.65
C MET A 71 5.81 -8.16 -7.06
N GLN A 72 5.42 -7.11 -7.77
CA GLN A 72 4.29 -6.27 -7.37
C GLN A 72 2.97 -7.05 -7.38
N ILE A 73 2.72 -7.90 -8.39
CA ILE A 73 1.55 -8.79 -8.43
C ILE A 73 1.58 -9.78 -7.25
N ARG A 74 2.75 -10.35 -6.91
CA ARG A 74 2.90 -11.21 -5.73
C ARG A 74 2.48 -10.49 -4.44
N ALA A 75 2.89 -9.22 -4.26
CA ALA A 75 2.47 -8.43 -3.10
C ALA A 75 0.95 -8.18 -3.10
N GLY A 76 0.36 -7.91 -4.27
CA GLY A 76 -1.09 -7.82 -4.45
C GLY A 76 -1.82 -9.10 -4.06
N ILE A 77 -1.33 -10.27 -4.47
CA ILE A 77 -1.89 -11.59 -4.09
C ILE A 77 -1.84 -11.78 -2.58
N GLN A 78 -0.71 -11.46 -1.93
CA GLN A 78 -0.58 -11.61 -0.48
C GLN A 78 -1.57 -10.72 0.28
N LYS A 79 -1.75 -9.46 -0.15
CA LYS A 79 -2.75 -8.56 0.43
C LYS A 79 -4.16 -9.02 0.14
N ALA A 80 -4.46 -9.39 -1.09
CA ALA A 80 -5.76 -9.92 -1.48
C ALA A 80 -6.13 -11.13 -0.61
N ARG A 81 -5.21 -12.07 -0.36
CA ARG A 81 -5.44 -13.19 0.57
C ARG A 81 -5.73 -12.72 2.00
N ASN A 82 -4.98 -11.74 2.51
CA ASN A 82 -5.22 -11.20 3.86
C ASN A 82 -6.56 -10.46 3.97
N VAL A 83 -6.94 -9.75 2.92
CA VAL A 83 -8.17 -8.94 2.82
C VAL A 83 -9.39 -9.85 2.64
N PHE A 84 -9.31 -10.85 1.75
CA PHE A 84 -10.38 -11.83 1.52
C PHE A 84 -10.53 -12.82 2.68
N GLY A 85 -9.47 -13.08 3.44
CA GLY A 85 -9.55 -13.84 4.69
C GLY A 85 -10.23 -13.10 5.85
N GLY A 86 -10.50 -11.79 5.72
CA GLY A 86 -10.76 -10.92 6.88
C GLY A 86 -11.92 -9.92 6.77
N PHE A 87 -12.72 -9.90 5.70
CA PHE A 87 -13.85 -8.96 5.65
C PHE A 87 -15.02 -9.31 6.60
N GLY A 88 -15.03 -10.51 7.19
CA GLY A 88 -16.19 -11.00 7.93
C GLY A 88 -17.45 -11.06 7.05
N SER A 89 -18.62 -11.14 7.68
CA SER A 89 -19.89 -10.93 6.97
C SER A 89 -20.01 -9.44 6.64
N LEU A 90 -19.78 -9.08 5.38
CA LEU A 90 -20.09 -7.74 4.86
C LEU A 90 -21.61 -7.55 4.93
N ARG A 91 -22.09 -6.89 5.99
CA ARG A 91 -23.51 -6.63 6.17
C ARG A 91 -23.84 -5.33 5.45
N GLU A 92 -25.04 -5.23 4.90
CA GLU A 92 -25.56 -3.99 4.31
C GLU A 92 -25.47 -2.80 5.29
N SER A 93 -25.54 -3.07 6.61
CA SER A 93 -25.35 -2.09 7.68
C SER A 93 -23.95 -1.47 7.75
N ASP A 94 -22.92 -2.13 7.23
CA ASP A 94 -21.55 -1.62 7.22
C ASP A 94 -21.37 -0.49 6.20
N PHE A 95 -22.24 -0.45 5.18
CA PHE A 95 -22.25 0.53 4.10
C PHE A 95 -23.32 1.62 4.25
N LYS A 96 -24.19 1.50 5.27
CA LYS A 96 -25.12 2.58 5.63
C LYS A 96 -24.34 3.68 6.35
N ARG A 97 -24.54 4.94 5.92
CA ARG A 97 -24.00 6.11 6.61
C ARG A 97 -24.53 6.08 8.04
N LYS A 98 -23.71 5.64 9.00
CA LYS A 98 -24.10 5.57 10.41
C LYS A 98 -24.54 6.98 10.79
N GLY A 99 -25.81 7.10 11.17
CA GLY A 99 -26.45 8.35 11.52
C GLY A 99 -25.52 9.19 12.40
N THR A 100 -25.19 10.37 11.90
CA THR A 100 -24.32 11.36 12.49
C THR A 100 -24.74 11.72 13.91
N ARG A 101 -24.14 11.09 14.92
CA ARG A 101 -24.03 11.63 16.31
C ARG A 101 -22.75 11.21 17.03
N ARG A 102 -21.73 10.75 16.32
CA ARG A 102 -20.38 10.80 16.88
C ARG A 102 -19.82 12.15 16.49
N ASN A 103 -19.44 12.96 17.47
CA ASN A 103 -18.57 14.10 17.25
C ASN A 103 -17.26 13.56 16.64
N ILE A 104 -17.24 13.38 15.33
CA ILE A 104 -16.02 13.13 14.58
C ILE A 104 -15.24 14.43 14.76
N LYS A 105 -14.22 14.40 15.62
CA LYS A 105 -13.26 15.50 15.73
C LYS A 105 -12.80 15.79 14.31
N ARG A 106 -13.03 17.01 13.82
CA ARG A 106 -12.57 17.44 12.51
C ARG A 106 -11.06 17.21 12.48
N HIS A 107 -10.62 16.18 11.76
CA HIS A 107 -9.21 15.96 11.51
C HIS A 107 -8.82 16.97 10.44
N HIS A 108 -8.07 17.99 10.82
CA HIS A 108 -7.47 18.89 9.85
C HIS A 108 -6.35 18.12 9.16
N PRO A 109 -6.28 18.08 7.82
CA PRO A 109 -5.15 17.46 7.14
C PRO A 109 -3.87 18.12 7.64
N VAL A 110 -2.88 17.32 8.02
CA VAL A 110 -1.56 17.82 8.43
C VAL A 110 -0.98 18.53 7.20
N ARG A 111 -1.01 19.87 7.20
CA ARG A 111 -0.32 20.66 6.19
C ARG A 111 1.18 20.38 6.35
N ARG A 112 1.78 19.65 5.41
CA ARG A 112 3.25 19.46 5.29
C ARG A 112 3.97 20.72 4.81
N GLN A 113 3.46 21.90 5.16
CA GLN A 113 4.24 23.13 5.00
C GLN A 113 4.89 23.38 6.36
N VAL A 114 6.21 23.23 6.41
CA VAL A 114 7.00 23.64 7.57
C VAL A 114 6.86 25.15 7.66
N GLU A 115 5.97 25.64 8.53
CA GLU A 115 5.97 27.05 8.91
C GLU A 115 7.15 27.23 9.88
N MET A 116 8.18 27.98 9.47
CA MET A 116 9.24 28.38 10.38
C MET A 116 8.65 29.32 11.42
N VAL A 117 8.36 28.79 12.61
CA VAL A 117 8.02 29.60 13.78
C VAL A 117 9.34 29.96 14.46
N ALA A 118 9.84 31.17 14.23
CA ALA A 118 10.98 31.69 14.96
C ALA A 118 10.59 31.90 16.44
N ALA A 119 11.42 31.41 17.37
CA ALA A 119 11.13 31.57 18.78
C ALA A 119 11.24 33.06 19.18
N PRO A 120 10.38 33.59 20.07
CA PRO A 120 10.33 35.01 20.39
C PRO A 120 11.66 35.61 20.89
N HIS A 121 12.51 34.80 21.51
CA HIS A 121 13.82 35.24 21.99
C HIS A 121 14.82 35.45 20.84
N ILE A 122 14.70 34.71 19.73
CA ILE A 122 15.54 34.89 18.54
C ILE A 122 15.21 36.24 17.87
N LEU A 123 13.92 36.59 17.81
CA LEU A 123 13.49 37.90 17.27
C LEU A 123 14.07 39.07 18.08
N ARG A 124 14.06 38.97 19.41
CA ARG A 124 14.64 40.01 20.29
C ARG A 124 16.15 40.17 20.12
N ILE A 125 16.86 39.07 19.90
CA ILE A 125 18.32 39.10 19.67
C ILE A 125 18.63 39.81 18.35
N LEU A 126 17.84 39.54 17.30
CA LEU A 126 18.00 40.18 15.99
C LEU A 126 17.72 41.69 16.06
N GLU A 127 16.63 42.11 16.71
CA GLU A 127 16.33 43.54 16.92
C GLU A 127 17.44 44.26 17.71
N GLN A 128 18.00 43.61 18.75
CA GLN A 128 19.11 44.18 19.49
C GLN A 128 20.36 44.34 18.62
N GLN A 129 20.67 43.36 17.78
CA GLN A 129 21.83 43.44 16.89
C GLN A 129 21.67 44.55 15.84
N GLU A 130 20.48 44.70 15.28
CA GLU A 130 20.17 45.76 14.31
C GLU A 130 20.34 47.15 14.96
N SER A 131 19.78 47.36 16.16
CA SER A 131 19.94 48.62 16.90
C SER A 131 21.39 48.96 17.27
N LEU A 132 22.24 47.94 17.47
CA LEU A 132 23.65 48.13 17.78
C LEU A 132 24.49 48.39 16.51
N GLN A 133 24.06 47.87 15.36
CA GLN A 133 24.68 48.14 14.07
C GLN A 133 24.36 49.57 13.60
N ASP A 134 23.10 50.01 13.73
CA ASP A 134 22.71 51.38 13.40
C ASP A 134 23.46 52.42 14.25
N GLN A 135 23.66 52.14 15.54
CA GLN A 135 24.44 53.00 16.44
C GLN A 135 25.95 52.99 16.16
N ALA A 136 26.46 51.97 15.47
CA ALA A 136 27.85 51.88 15.05
C ALA A 136 28.09 52.57 13.69
N GLU A 137 27.07 52.65 12.83
CA GLU A 137 27.13 53.37 11.55
C GLU A 137 26.87 54.88 11.69
N GLU A 138 26.21 55.34 12.75
CA GLU A 138 26.00 56.77 13.06
C GLU A 138 27.18 57.46 13.80
N ARG A 139 28.33 56.80 13.96
CA ARG A 139 29.58 57.36 14.55
C ARG A 139 30.67 57.56 13.51
#